data_AF-A0A3C1DK63-F1
#
_entry.id   AF-A0A3C1DK63-F1
#
_cell.length_a   1.000
_cell.length_b   1.000
_cell.length_c   1.000
_cell.angle_alpha   90.00
_cell.angle_beta   90.00
_cell.angle_gamma   90.00
#
_symmetry.space_group_name_H-M   'P 1'
#
loop_
_entity.id
_entity.type
_entity.pdbx_description
1 polymer ?
#
loop_
_entity_poly.entity_id
_entity_poly.type
_entity_poly.pdbx_seq_one_letter_code
_entity_poly.pdbx_strand_id
1 'polypeptide(L)'
;ATIFETQSVEVLGQKKLLAWTVPGIAHVFAFWGFLVLGITVVEAFGELYIENFFFPIIGQWWIVLFAEDLFACLVLVGIVIFALIRLRNNPAKEGRYSRFFGSHTGAAWLVLFMIFMVVFTLLMYRGAKVNNFGDMNGAFASHWVANILEPLGATANEWIETIFVLAHVSVILIFLLIVLHSKHLHIFVAPINVMYSRRPNALGPLLPIYTDGKPLDFEDPPDDATFGVGRIDDFKWKDLLDMATCTECGRCQSQCPAWNTGKPLSPKLMIMDLRDHLFSAAPYLLATAAKG
;
A
#
# COMPACT_ATOMS: atom_id res chain seq x y z
N ALA A 1 -11.22 -11.71 20.47
CA ALA A 1 -9.88 -11.67 19.88
C ALA A 1 -9.13 -10.47 20.45
N THR A 2 -7.88 -10.65 20.87
CA THR A 2 -7.05 -9.52 21.32
C THR A 2 -6.65 -8.67 20.10
N ILE A 3 -6.16 -7.44 20.34
CA ILE A 3 -5.60 -6.60 19.27
C ILE A 3 -4.46 -7.35 18.57
N PHE A 4 -3.57 -7.98 19.35
CA PHE A 4 -2.45 -8.76 18.82
C PHE A 4 -2.91 -9.90 17.90
N GLU A 5 -3.86 -10.73 18.35
CA GLU A 5 -4.42 -11.82 17.53
C GLU A 5 -5.04 -11.29 16.23
N THR A 6 -5.75 -10.15 16.32
CA THR A 6 -6.37 -9.52 15.16
C THR A 6 -5.31 -9.04 14.16
N GLN A 7 -4.23 -8.41 14.63
CA GLN A 7 -3.11 -7.97 13.79
C GLN A 7 -2.40 -9.16 13.12
N SER A 8 -2.10 -10.21 13.88
CA SER A 8 -1.45 -11.40 13.35
C SER A 8 -2.28 -12.08 12.27
N VAL A 9 -3.61 -12.19 12.47
CA VAL A 9 -4.49 -12.87 11.51
C VAL A 9 -4.82 -12.02 10.29
N GLU A 10 -5.13 -10.73 10.50
CA GLU A 10 -5.70 -9.90 9.44
C GLU A 10 -4.64 -9.10 8.68
N VAL A 11 -3.56 -8.68 9.35
CA VAL A 11 -2.48 -7.89 8.74
C VAL A 11 -1.32 -8.80 8.32
N LEU A 12 -0.69 -9.53 9.24
CA LEU A 12 0.42 -10.42 8.89
C LEU A 12 -0.05 -11.62 8.06
N GLY A 13 -1.15 -12.25 8.49
CA GLY A 13 -1.76 -13.41 7.85
C GLY A 13 -2.61 -13.09 6.62
N GLN A 14 -2.91 -11.81 6.36
CA GLN A 14 -3.66 -11.35 5.18
C GLN A 14 -5.01 -12.08 4.95
N LYS A 15 -5.64 -12.62 6.02
CA LYS A 15 -6.79 -13.54 5.95
C LYS A 15 -7.94 -13.01 5.09
N LYS A 16 -8.35 -11.75 5.28
CA LYS A 16 -9.42 -11.12 4.49
C LYS A 16 -9.04 -10.90 3.02
N LEU A 17 -7.78 -10.63 2.70
CA LEU A 17 -7.34 -10.45 1.31
C LEU A 17 -7.31 -11.78 0.58
N LEU A 18 -6.86 -12.85 1.23
CA LEU A 18 -6.83 -14.21 0.69
C LEU A 18 -8.21 -14.78 0.34
N ALA A 19 -9.30 -14.21 0.88
CA ALA A 19 -10.66 -14.54 0.45
C ALA A 19 -10.90 -14.28 -1.06
N TRP A 20 -10.12 -13.41 -1.70
CA TRP A 20 -10.05 -13.30 -3.15
C TRP A 20 -8.68 -13.81 -3.59
N THR A 21 -8.60 -15.10 -3.94
CA THR A 21 -7.34 -15.86 -4.04
C THR A 21 -6.28 -15.17 -4.90
N VAL A 22 -6.60 -14.80 -6.15
CA VAL A 22 -5.59 -14.28 -7.08
C VAL A 22 -5.06 -12.89 -6.65
N PRO A 23 -5.89 -11.87 -6.40
CA PRO A 23 -5.39 -10.60 -5.85
C PRO A 23 -4.78 -10.73 -4.45
N GLY A 24 -5.26 -11.68 -3.63
CA GLY A 24 -4.80 -11.91 -2.27
C GLY A 24 -3.38 -12.46 -2.23
N ILE A 25 -3.07 -13.47 -3.06
CA ILE A 25 -1.70 -14.02 -3.19
C ILE A 25 -0.73 -12.94 -3.66
N ALA A 26 -1.11 -12.15 -4.67
CA ALA A 26 -0.28 -11.03 -5.12
C ALA A 26 -0.02 -9.99 -4.01
N HIS A 27 -0.99 -9.74 -3.13
CA HIS A 27 -0.77 -8.89 -1.95
C HIS A 27 0.14 -9.54 -0.92
N VAL A 28 0.06 -10.86 -0.69
CA VAL A 28 0.98 -11.56 0.22
C VAL A 28 2.42 -11.41 -0.26
N PHE A 29 2.67 -11.60 -1.57
CA PHE A 29 3.99 -11.39 -2.16
C PHE A 29 4.49 -9.95 -1.97
N ALA A 30 3.65 -8.96 -2.27
CA ALA A 30 4.01 -7.56 -2.11
C ALA A 30 4.23 -7.16 -0.64
N PHE A 31 3.37 -7.60 0.28
CA PHE A 31 3.42 -7.25 1.70
C PHE A 31 4.66 -7.82 2.37
N TRP A 32 4.88 -9.12 2.25
CA TRP A 32 6.07 -9.75 2.83
C TRP A 32 7.35 -9.32 2.12
N GLY A 33 7.27 -9.06 0.80
CA GLY A 33 8.39 -8.44 0.09
C GLY A 33 8.76 -7.07 0.66
N PHE A 34 7.79 -6.22 0.97
CA PHE A 34 8.08 -4.93 1.60
C PHE A 34 8.72 -5.07 2.99
N LEU A 35 8.30 -6.06 3.79
CA LEU A 35 8.88 -6.31 5.11
C LEU A 35 10.31 -6.86 5.03
N VAL A 36 10.55 -7.85 4.17
CA VAL A 36 11.85 -8.51 4.03
C VAL A 36 12.85 -7.57 3.34
N LEU A 37 12.47 -6.97 2.21
CA LEU A 37 13.31 -6.02 1.48
C LEU A 37 13.47 -4.68 2.22
N GLY A 38 12.69 -4.41 3.27
CA GLY A 38 12.87 -3.24 4.12
C GLY A 38 14.25 -3.20 4.79
N ILE A 39 14.87 -4.37 5.01
CA ILE A 39 16.24 -4.47 5.53
C ILE A 39 17.24 -3.94 4.48
N THR A 40 17.10 -4.34 3.22
CA THR A 40 18.00 -3.94 2.13
C THR A 40 17.95 -2.44 1.85
N VAL A 41 16.81 -1.79 2.13
CA VAL A 41 16.70 -0.33 2.06
C VAL A 41 17.68 0.33 3.02
N VAL A 42 17.71 -0.10 4.28
CA VAL A 42 18.59 0.50 5.29
C VAL A 42 20.06 0.21 4.97
N GLU A 43 20.35 -0.98 4.47
CA GLU A 43 21.70 -1.34 4.01
C GLU A 43 22.14 -0.44 2.85
N ALA A 44 21.32 -0.28 1.81
CA ALA A 44 21.62 0.60 0.69
C ALA A 44 21.86 2.06 1.11
N PHE A 45 21.14 2.56 2.13
CA PHE A 45 21.42 3.89 2.71
C PHE A 45 22.76 3.93 3.45
N GLY A 46 23.11 2.89 4.20
CA GLY A 46 24.40 2.79 4.88
C GLY A 46 25.57 2.71 3.91
N GLU A 47 25.36 2.05 2.77
CA GLU A 47 26.36 1.91 1.70
C GLU A 47 26.75 3.22 1.03
N LEU A 48 25.93 4.28 1.15
CA LEU A 48 26.32 5.62 0.72
C LEU A 48 27.48 6.22 1.53
N TYR A 49 27.72 5.72 2.75
CA TYR A 49 28.72 6.24 3.67
C TYR A 49 29.84 5.25 3.97
N ILE A 50 29.51 3.95 3.96
CA ILE A 50 30.43 2.87 4.30
C ILE A 50 30.38 1.85 3.17
N GLU A 51 31.49 1.70 2.45
CA GLU A 51 31.61 0.71 1.38
C GLU A 51 31.30 -0.70 1.89
N ASN A 52 30.44 -1.43 1.16
CA ASN A 52 29.99 -2.77 1.52
C ASN A 52 29.37 -2.88 2.93
N PHE A 53 28.59 -1.88 3.33
CA PHE A 53 27.80 -1.93 4.56
C PHE A 53 26.71 -2.99 4.50
N PHE A 54 26.56 -3.72 5.60
CA PHE A 54 25.47 -4.66 5.85
C PHE A 54 25.21 -4.68 7.35
N PHE A 55 24.03 -5.15 7.78
CA PHE A 55 23.77 -5.26 9.21
C PHE A 55 24.69 -6.32 9.85
N PRO A 56 25.40 -5.96 10.94
CA PRO A 56 26.24 -6.93 11.64
C PRO A 56 25.37 -8.09 12.10
N ILE A 57 25.82 -9.31 11.82
CA ILE A 57 25.14 -10.59 12.08
C ILE A 57 24.16 -10.98 10.96
N ILE A 58 23.12 -10.22 10.65
CA ILE A 58 22.04 -10.71 9.77
C ILE A 58 22.29 -10.52 8.26
N GLY A 59 23.01 -9.48 7.85
CA GLY A 59 23.08 -9.06 6.44
C GLY A 59 23.85 -10.01 5.53
N GLN A 60 24.69 -10.89 6.09
CA GLN A 60 25.43 -11.91 5.32
C GLN A 60 24.91 -13.33 5.54
N TRP A 61 23.81 -13.49 6.29
CA TRP A 61 23.24 -14.82 6.49
C TRP A 61 22.59 -15.31 5.20
N TRP A 62 23.00 -16.50 4.75
CA TRP A 62 22.51 -17.07 3.50
C TRP A 62 20.98 -17.20 3.43
N ILE A 63 20.31 -17.42 4.57
CA ILE A 63 18.84 -17.50 4.66
C ILE A 63 18.20 -16.13 4.40
N VAL A 64 18.80 -15.06 4.92
CA VAL A 64 18.31 -13.69 4.75
C VAL A 64 18.49 -13.28 3.31
N LEU A 65 19.69 -13.46 2.76
CA LEU A 65 20.00 -13.17 1.35
C LEU A 65 19.12 -13.97 0.38
N PHE A 66 18.87 -15.25 0.67
CA PHE A 66 17.94 -16.07 -0.09
C PHE A 66 16.50 -15.57 0.01
N ALA A 67 16.04 -15.20 1.21
CA ALA A 67 14.70 -14.68 1.41
C ALA A 67 14.49 -13.35 0.67
N GLU A 68 15.46 -12.44 0.69
CA GLU A 68 15.43 -11.18 -0.04
C GLU A 68 15.28 -11.41 -1.54
N ASP A 69 16.13 -12.25 -2.14
CA ASP A 69 16.04 -12.56 -3.57
C ASP A 69 14.75 -13.30 -3.95
N LEU A 70 14.30 -14.23 -3.09
CA LEU A 70 13.04 -14.92 -3.26
C LEU A 70 11.88 -13.91 -3.29
N PHE A 71 11.83 -13.00 -2.33
CA PHE A 71 10.78 -12.00 -2.27
C PHE A 71 10.90 -10.95 -3.36
N ALA A 72 12.11 -10.58 -3.81
CA ALA A 72 12.30 -9.74 -4.99
C ALA A 72 11.63 -10.39 -6.22
N CYS A 73 11.87 -11.67 -6.47
CA CYS A 73 11.22 -12.41 -7.56
C CYS A 73 9.69 -12.51 -7.36
N LEU A 74 9.22 -12.84 -6.15
CA LEU A 74 7.79 -12.95 -5.87
C LEU A 74 7.05 -11.62 -6.02
N VAL A 75 7.68 -10.50 -5.66
CA VAL A 75 7.13 -9.15 -5.88
C VAL A 75 6.99 -8.87 -7.36
N LEU A 76 7.97 -9.22 -8.20
CA LEU A 76 7.86 -9.10 -9.67
C LEU A 76 6.69 -9.94 -10.22
N VAL A 77 6.52 -11.17 -9.73
CA VAL A 77 5.35 -12.01 -10.07
C VAL A 77 4.05 -11.33 -9.63
N GLY A 78 4.00 -10.79 -8.41
CA GLY A 78 2.86 -10.03 -7.89
C GLY A 78 2.53 -8.81 -8.75
N ILE A 79 3.54 -8.08 -9.21
CA ILE A 79 3.40 -6.93 -10.12
C ILE A 79 2.72 -7.36 -11.43
N VAL A 80 3.19 -8.46 -12.04
CA VAL A 80 2.58 -9.01 -13.26
C VAL A 80 1.12 -9.39 -13.01
N ILE A 81 0.82 -10.07 -11.90
CA ILE A 81 -0.56 -10.44 -11.54
C ILE A 81 -1.44 -9.17 -11.41
N PHE A 82 -0.97 -8.14 -10.71
CA PHE A 82 -1.71 -6.88 -10.57
C PHE A 82 -1.90 -6.18 -11.91
N ALA A 83 -0.87 -6.12 -12.75
CA ALA A 83 -0.96 -5.55 -14.10
C ALA A 83 -2.03 -6.27 -14.92
N LEU A 84 -2.01 -7.60 -14.96
CA LEU A 84 -2.98 -8.42 -15.70
C LEU A 84 -4.41 -8.23 -15.20
N ILE A 85 -4.63 -8.20 -13.88
CA ILE A 85 -5.94 -7.93 -13.28
C ILE A 85 -6.45 -6.55 -13.74
N ARG A 86 -5.57 -5.55 -13.78
CA ARG A 86 -5.91 -4.16 -14.10
C ARG A 86 -6.16 -3.95 -15.59
N LEU A 87 -5.42 -4.65 -16.44
CA LEU A 87 -5.64 -4.68 -17.89
C LEU A 87 -6.96 -5.38 -18.24
N ARG A 88 -7.29 -6.47 -17.55
CA ARG A 88 -8.55 -7.21 -17.76
C ARG A 88 -9.76 -6.40 -17.33
N ASN A 89 -9.73 -5.83 -16.12
CA ASN A 89 -10.86 -5.07 -15.57
C ASN A 89 -10.74 -3.57 -15.88
N ASN A 90 -10.38 -3.22 -17.12
CA ASN A 90 -10.09 -1.82 -17.48
C ASN A 90 -11.38 -0.99 -17.56
N PRO A 91 -11.57 0.04 -16.72
CA PRO A 91 -12.79 0.85 -16.71
C PRO A 91 -13.01 1.63 -18.02
N ALA A 92 -11.97 1.91 -18.81
CA ALA A 92 -12.15 2.55 -20.11
C ALA A 92 -12.85 1.63 -21.13
N LYS A 93 -12.76 0.31 -20.96
CA LYS A 93 -13.38 -0.69 -21.85
C LYS A 93 -14.72 -1.19 -21.30
N GLU A 94 -14.75 -1.53 -20.01
CA GLU A 94 -15.94 -2.13 -19.37
C GLU A 94 -16.90 -1.09 -18.79
N GLY A 95 -16.49 0.18 -18.74
CA GLY A 95 -17.27 1.24 -18.13
C GLY A 95 -17.64 0.90 -16.68
N ARG A 96 -18.93 1.02 -16.39
CA ARG A 96 -19.51 0.79 -15.06
C ARG A 96 -19.31 -0.64 -14.53
N TYR A 97 -19.19 -1.63 -15.42
CA TYR A 97 -19.05 -3.02 -15.01
C TYR A 97 -17.64 -3.33 -14.48
N SER A 98 -16.66 -2.48 -14.77
CA SER A 98 -15.34 -2.60 -14.17
C SER A 98 -15.40 -2.44 -12.67
N ARG A 99 -14.75 -3.36 -11.97
CA ARG A 99 -14.45 -3.25 -10.54
C ARG A 99 -13.70 -1.95 -10.19
N PHE A 100 -12.91 -1.43 -11.12
CA PHE A 100 -12.12 -0.19 -10.99
C PHE A 100 -12.82 1.05 -11.56
N PHE A 101 -14.11 0.99 -11.86
CA PHE A 101 -14.89 2.15 -12.29
C PHE A 101 -14.76 3.32 -11.30
N GLY A 102 -14.40 4.52 -11.79
CA GLY A 102 -14.15 5.71 -10.96
C GLY A 102 -12.92 5.64 -10.04
N SER A 103 -12.13 4.56 -10.07
CA SER A 103 -10.87 4.47 -9.31
C SER A 103 -9.77 5.30 -9.97
N HIS A 104 -8.80 5.77 -9.18
CA HIS A 104 -7.63 6.48 -9.71
C HIS A 104 -6.65 5.47 -10.35
N THR A 105 -6.88 5.14 -11.62
CA THR A 105 -6.12 4.13 -12.36
C THR A 105 -4.69 4.58 -12.65
N GLY A 106 -4.48 5.86 -12.99
CA GLY A 106 -3.14 6.42 -13.26
C GLY A 106 -2.20 6.31 -12.06
N ALA A 107 -2.66 6.77 -10.88
CA ALA A 107 -1.90 6.64 -9.63
C ALA A 107 -1.55 5.18 -9.31
N ALA A 108 -2.44 4.22 -9.61
CA ALA A 108 -2.15 2.81 -9.38
C ALA A 108 -1.12 2.23 -10.36
N TRP A 109 -1.11 2.66 -11.62
CA TRP A 109 -0.07 2.28 -12.58
C TRP A 109 1.29 2.88 -12.20
N LEU A 110 1.30 4.13 -11.75
CA LEU A 110 2.49 4.79 -11.24
C LEU A 110 3.08 4.02 -10.04
N VAL A 111 2.25 3.66 -9.06
CA VAL A 111 2.67 2.85 -7.91
C VAL A 111 3.25 1.51 -8.36
N LEU A 112 2.59 0.82 -9.31
CA LEU A 112 3.08 -0.46 -9.81
C LEU A 112 4.45 -0.34 -10.49
N PHE A 113 4.63 0.73 -11.26
CA PHE A 113 5.90 1.08 -11.89
C PHE A 113 6.98 1.42 -10.87
N MET A 114 6.66 2.16 -9.81
CA MET A 114 7.62 2.48 -8.75
C MET A 114 8.05 1.23 -7.97
N ILE A 115 7.13 0.31 -7.65
CA ILE A 115 7.49 -0.98 -7.00
C ILE A 115 8.41 -1.79 -7.92
N PHE A 116 8.11 -1.83 -9.23
CA PHE A 116 9.00 -2.46 -10.21
C PHE A 116 10.38 -1.80 -10.20
N MET A 117 10.47 -0.47 -10.20
CA MET A 117 11.74 0.26 -10.19
C MET A 117 12.54 0.00 -8.90
N VAL A 118 11.89 -0.12 -7.74
CA VAL A 118 12.57 -0.49 -6.48
C VAL A 118 13.25 -1.85 -6.62
N VAL A 119 12.53 -2.87 -7.10
CA VAL A 119 13.09 -4.23 -7.25
C VAL A 119 14.12 -4.30 -8.36
N PHE A 120 13.87 -3.63 -9.49
CA PHE A 120 14.79 -3.58 -10.62
C PHE A 120 16.11 -2.93 -10.24
N THR A 121 16.06 -1.76 -9.59
CA THR A 121 17.27 -1.07 -9.15
C THR A 121 18.03 -1.87 -8.11
N LEU A 122 17.34 -2.53 -7.17
CA LEU A 122 17.95 -3.41 -6.18
C LEU A 122 18.73 -4.57 -6.83
N LEU A 123 18.12 -5.27 -7.78
CA LEU A 123 18.74 -6.43 -8.44
C LEU A 123 19.92 -6.04 -9.32
N MET A 124 19.83 -4.91 -10.05
CA MET A 124 20.94 -4.39 -10.85
C MET A 124 22.12 -3.96 -9.97
N TYR A 125 21.81 -3.26 -8.88
CA TYR A 125 22.79 -2.86 -7.87
C TYR A 125 23.51 -4.07 -7.28
N ARG A 126 22.77 -5.03 -6.73
CA ARG A 126 23.35 -6.23 -6.09
C ARG A 126 24.07 -7.13 -7.08
N GLY A 127 23.57 -7.28 -8.31
CA GLY A 127 24.23 -8.07 -9.34
C GLY A 127 25.60 -7.49 -9.72
N ALA A 128 25.70 -6.17 -9.86
CA ALA A 128 26.99 -5.51 -10.10
C ALA A 128 27.93 -5.62 -8.89
N LYS A 129 27.39 -5.46 -7.68
CA LYS A 129 28.13 -5.62 -6.42
C LYS A 129 28.75 -7.02 -6.27
N VAL A 130 28.02 -8.08 -6.65
CA VAL A 130 28.54 -9.46 -6.66
C VAL A 130 29.79 -9.57 -7.55
N ASN A 131 29.78 -8.94 -8.72
CA ASN A 131 30.92 -8.98 -9.65
C ASN A 131 32.13 -8.17 -9.13
N ASN A 132 31.92 -7.12 -8.33
CA ASN A 132 32.99 -6.25 -7.84
C ASN A 132 33.59 -6.71 -6.49
N PHE A 133 32.75 -7.16 -5.56
CA PHE A 133 33.15 -7.41 -4.16
C PHE A 133 33.07 -8.87 -3.74
N GLY A 134 32.61 -9.75 -4.62
CA GLY A 134 32.56 -11.19 -4.40
C GLY A 134 31.17 -11.74 -4.04
N ASP A 135 31.17 -13.00 -3.64
CA ASP A 135 29.96 -13.82 -3.56
C ASP A 135 29.02 -13.42 -2.40
N MET A 136 27.74 -13.18 -2.72
CA MET A 136 26.63 -13.09 -1.77
C MET A 136 25.95 -14.46 -1.64
N ASN A 137 26.50 -15.34 -0.80
CA ASN A 137 26.04 -16.72 -0.68
C ASN A 137 24.54 -16.78 -0.31
N GLY A 138 23.74 -17.41 -1.16
CA GLY A 138 22.27 -17.53 -1.02
C GLY A 138 21.47 -16.56 -1.90
N ALA A 139 22.09 -15.48 -2.40
CA ALA A 139 21.44 -14.47 -3.25
C ALA A 139 21.35 -14.93 -4.72
N PHE A 140 20.52 -15.94 -5.00
CA PHE A 140 20.44 -16.58 -6.32
C PHE A 140 20.01 -15.62 -7.46
N ALA A 141 19.12 -14.66 -7.21
CA ALA A 141 18.64 -13.73 -8.23
C ALA A 141 19.67 -12.64 -8.50
N SER A 142 20.36 -12.18 -7.45
CA SER A 142 21.49 -11.26 -7.55
C SER A 142 22.62 -11.89 -8.37
N HIS A 143 22.96 -13.16 -8.11
CA HIS A 143 23.91 -13.94 -8.92
C HIS A 143 23.47 -14.12 -10.37
N TRP A 144 22.17 -14.34 -10.59
CA TRP A 144 21.65 -14.42 -11.95
C TRP A 144 21.84 -13.10 -12.72
N VAL A 145 21.60 -11.96 -12.09
CA VAL A 145 21.89 -10.65 -12.68
C VAL A 145 23.39 -10.43 -12.83
N ALA A 146 24.21 -10.84 -11.85
CA ALA A 146 25.67 -10.76 -11.92
C ALA A 146 26.22 -11.45 -13.18
N ASN A 147 25.76 -12.67 -13.48
CA ASN A 147 26.15 -13.42 -14.69
C ASN A 147 25.75 -12.70 -15.99
N ILE A 148 24.66 -11.93 -16.00
CA ILE A 148 24.25 -11.13 -17.16
C ILE A 148 25.18 -9.91 -17.35
N LEU A 149 25.67 -9.35 -16.25
CA LEU A 149 26.54 -8.16 -16.24
C LEU A 149 28.04 -8.49 -16.34
N GLU A 150 28.44 -9.71 -16.01
CA GLU A 150 29.84 -10.18 -16.02
C GLU A 150 30.54 -9.91 -17.37
N PRO A 151 29.93 -10.16 -18.55
CA PRO A 151 30.58 -9.92 -19.84
C PRO A 151 30.91 -8.45 -20.14
N LEU A 152 30.33 -7.50 -19.40
CA LEU A 152 30.60 -6.07 -19.56
C LEU A 152 31.96 -5.66 -18.96
N GLY A 153 32.57 -6.52 -18.14
CA GLY A 153 33.86 -6.28 -17.50
C GLY A 153 33.76 -5.48 -16.19
N ALA A 154 34.87 -5.46 -15.44
CA ALA A 154 34.94 -4.87 -14.10
C ALA A 154 34.57 -3.38 -14.07
N THR A 155 35.16 -2.57 -14.96
CA THR A 155 34.89 -1.13 -15.00
C THR A 155 33.41 -0.82 -15.26
N ALA A 156 32.74 -1.58 -16.13
CA ALA A 156 31.31 -1.38 -16.36
C ALA A 156 30.47 -1.74 -15.13
N ASN A 157 30.82 -2.83 -14.43
CA ASN A 157 30.14 -3.23 -13.21
C ASN A 157 30.32 -2.21 -12.08
N GLU A 158 31.49 -1.60 -11.92
CA GLU A 158 31.74 -0.51 -10.96
C GLU A 158 30.80 0.69 -11.21
N TRP A 159 30.67 1.11 -12.47
CA TRP A 159 29.73 2.18 -12.84
C TRP A 159 28.27 1.79 -12.64
N ILE A 160 27.90 0.56 -12.99
CA ILE A 160 26.53 0.05 -12.81
C ILE A 160 26.20 0.03 -11.32
N GLU A 161 27.06 -0.53 -10.48
CA GLU A 161 26.86 -0.56 -9.03
C GLU A 161 26.64 0.86 -8.48
N THR A 162 27.53 1.79 -8.80
CA THR A 162 27.48 3.18 -8.33
C THR A 162 26.20 3.90 -8.80
N ILE A 163 25.85 3.77 -10.08
CA ILE A 163 24.65 4.41 -10.63
C ILE A 163 23.39 3.81 -10.01
N PHE A 164 23.34 2.48 -9.87
CA PHE A 164 22.15 1.79 -9.40
C PHE A 164 21.94 1.87 -7.90
N VAL A 165 22.98 1.98 -7.06
CA VAL A 165 22.79 2.28 -5.64
C VAL A 165 22.19 3.67 -5.44
N LEU A 166 22.69 4.67 -6.17
CA LEU A 166 22.15 6.04 -6.15
C LEU A 166 20.73 6.08 -6.71
N ALA A 167 20.47 5.37 -7.81
CA ALA A 167 19.13 5.26 -8.38
C ALA A 167 18.17 4.55 -7.43
N HIS A 168 18.60 3.48 -6.74
CA HIS A 168 17.78 2.74 -5.79
C HIS A 168 17.33 3.63 -4.64
N VAL A 169 18.27 4.31 -3.98
CA VAL A 169 17.97 5.27 -2.91
C VAL A 169 17.05 6.39 -3.41
N SER A 170 17.32 6.94 -4.59
CA SER A 170 16.49 8.00 -5.19
C SER A 170 15.06 7.52 -5.45
N VAL A 171 14.91 6.33 -6.04
CA VAL A 171 13.60 5.71 -6.31
C VAL A 171 12.83 5.47 -5.01
N ILE A 172 13.48 5.01 -3.94
CA ILE A 172 12.84 4.81 -2.63
C ILE A 172 12.34 6.14 -2.06
N LEU A 173 13.17 7.19 -2.08
CA LEU A 173 12.79 8.50 -1.55
C LEU A 173 11.62 9.12 -2.35
N ILE A 174 11.69 9.06 -3.68
CA ILE A 174 10.59 9.51 -4.55
C ILE A 174 9.33 8.67 -4.29
N PHE A 175 9.48 7.36 -4.16
CA PHE A 175 8.34 6.48 -3.92
C PHE A 175 7.71 6.77 -2.57
N LEU A 176 8.48 7.00 -1.52
CA LEU A 176 7.96 7.39 -0.20
C LEU A 176 7.07 8.64 -0.28
N LEU A 177 7.51 9.69 -1.00
CA LEU A 177 6.70 10.89 -1.22
C LEU A 177 5.39 10.56 -1.96
N ILE A 178 5.45 9.70 -2.99
CA ILE A 178 4.27 9.22 -3.72
C ILE A 178 3.35 8.42 -2.79
N VAL A 179 3.89 7.56 -1.91
CA VAL A 179 3.09 6.76 -0.98
C VAL A 179 2.31 7.66 -0.04
N LEU A 180 2.95 8.67 0.53
CA LEU A 180 2.32 9.60 1.48
C LEU A 180 1.23 10.48 0.85
N HIS A 181 1.27 10.69 -0.47
CA HIS A 181 0.34 11.56 -1.20
C HIS A 181 -0.53 10.81 -2.22
N SER A 182 -0.67 9.50 -2.08
CA SER A 182 -1.49 8.69 -2.98
C SER A 182 -2.31 7.65 -2.23
N LYS A 183 -3.15 6.94 -2.98
CA LYS A 183 -3.88 5.76 -2.49
C LYS A 183 -2.98 4.64 -1.91
N HIS A 184 -1.67 4.69 -2.12
CA HIS A 184 -0.76 3.71 -1.51
C HIS A 184 -0.51 3.96 -0.02
N LEU A 185 -0.89 5.12 0.53
CA LEU A 185 -0.87 5.44 1.96
C LEU A 185 -1.52 4.35 2.84
N HIS A 186 -2.43 3.56 2.26
CA HIS A 186 -3.06 2.42 2.93
C HIS A 186 -2.10 1.46 3.63
N ILE A 187 -0.85 1.32 3.16
CA ILE A 187 0.15 0.46 3.81
C ILE A 187 0.43 0.90 5.25
N PHE A 188 0.33 2.20 5.53
CA PHE A 188 0.53 2.78 6.86
C PHE A 188 -0.77 2.81 7.67
N VAL A 189 -1.88 3.20 7.06
CA VAL A 189 -3.14 3.42 7.80
C VAL A 189 -3.95 2.14 8.01
N ALA A 190 -3.78 1.10 7.18
CA ALA A 190 -4.56 -0.13 7.31
C ALA A 190 -4.30 -0.91 8.62
N PRO A 191 -3.05 -1.10 9.10
CA PRO A 191 -2.82 -1.74 10.40
C PRO A 191 -3.46 -0.97 11.56
N ILE A 192 -3.40 0.37 11.53
CA ILE A 192 -4.03 1.25 12.51
C ILE A 192 -5.55 1.07 12.46
N ASN A 193 -6.13 1.03 11.27
CA ASN A 193 -7.56 0.79 11.09
C ASN A 193 -8.03 -0.56 11.65
N VAL A 194 -7.26 -1.62 11.39
CA VAL A 194 -7.54 -2.97 11.92
C VAL A 194 -7.46 -3.00 13.44
N MET A 195 -6.50 -2.28 14.04
CA MET A 195 -6.33 -2.18 15.49
C MET A 195 -7.56 -1.58 16.18
N TYR A 196 -8.20 -0.58 15.56
CA TYR A 196 -9.42 0.05 16.07
C TYR A 196 -10.69 -0.48 15.39
N SER A 197 -10.64 -1.67 14.80
CA SER A 197 -11.82 -2.28 14.18
C SER A 197 -12.84 -2.72 15.22
N ARG A 198 -14.13 -2.52 14.94
CA ARG A 198 -15.23 -3.01 15.79
C ARG A 198 -15.33 -4.53 15.70
N ARG A 199 -15.05 -5.23 16.80
CA ARG A 199 -15.01 -6.70 16.90
C ARG A 199 -15.89 -7.20 18.05
N PRO A 200 -16.47 -8.42 17.94
CA PRO A 200 -16.41 -9.33 16.80
C PRO A 200 -17.32 -8.90 15.64
N ASN A 201 -18.31 -8.04 15.89
CA ASN A 201 -19.27 -7.60 14.90
C ASN A 201 -19.20 -6.08 14.68
N ALA A 202 -19.04 -5.68 13.42
CA ALA A 202 -19.10 -4.27 12.99
C ALA A 202 -20.50 -3.88 12.46
N LEU A 203 -21.39 -4.86 12.23
CA LEU A 203 -22.75 -4.72 11.72
C LEU A 203 -23.77 -4.55 12.86
N GLY A 204 -23.48 -3.67 13.81
CA GLY A 204 -24.43 -3.27 14.84
C GLY A 204 -25.59 -2.45 14.25
N PRO A 205 -26.66 -2.21 15.03
CA PRO A 205 -27.72 -1.29 14.61
C PRO A 205 -27.13 0.10 14.30
N LEU A 206 -27.80 0.83 13.40
CA LEU A 206 -27.47 2.23 13.17
C LEU A 206 -27.63 2.98 14.51
N LEU A 207 -26.62 3.76 14.89
CA LEU A 207 -26.70 4.58 16.09
C LEU A 207 -27.75 5.69 15.86
N PRO A 208 -28.46 6.13 16.92
CA PRO A 208 -29.34 7.27 16.80
C PRO A 208 -28.55 8.51 16.35
N ILE A 209 -29.25 9.45 15.72
CA ILE A 209 -28.70 10.80 15.51
C ILE A 209 -28.71 11.48 16.87
N TYR A 210 -27.64 12.20 17.20
CA TYR A 210 -27.52 12.89 18.48
C TYR A 210 -27.47 14.40 18.25
N THR A 211 -28.15 15.15 19.12
CA THR A 211 -28.09 16.61 19.20
C THR A 211 -27.92 16.97 20.69
N ASP A 212 -26.93 17.80 21.01
CA ASP A 212 -26.55 18.15 22.39
C ASP A 212 -26.35 16.95 23.35
N GLY A 213 -25.79 15.86 22.82
CA GLY A 213 -25.50 14.64 23.59
C GLY A 213 -26.71 13.76 23.88
N LYS A 214 -27.91 14.08 23.37
CA LYS A 214 -29.12 13.26 23.50
C LYS A 214 -29.55 12.71 22.14
N PRO A 215 -30.15 11.50 22.08
CA PRO A 215 -30.79 11.02 20.86
C PRO A 215 -31.84 12.04 20.38
N LEU A 216 -31.80 12.38 19.10
CA LEU A 216 -32.74 13.30 18.47
C LEU A 216 -34.13 12.65 18.42
N ASP A 217 -35.13 13.36 18.92
CA ASP A 217 -36.53 13.04 18.67
C ASP A 217 -36.92 13.60 17.30
N PHE A 218 -37.39 12.73 16.40
CA PHE A 218 -37.79 13.14 15.05
C PHE A 218 -39.19 13.75 15.02
N GLU A 219 -40.01 13.54 16.06
CA GLU A 219 -41.37 14.08 16.14
C GLU A 219 -41.39 15.51 16.70
N ASP A 220 -40.41 15.88 17.51
CA ASP A 220 -40.22 17.23 18.07
C ASP A 220 -38.73 17.63 18.10
N PRO A 221 -38.10 17.85 16.93
CA PRO A 221 -36.70 18.22 16.86
C PRO A 221 -36.50 19.69 17.27
N PRO A 222 -35.41 20.02 18.00
CA PRO A 222 -34.99 21.42 18.19
C PRO A 222 -34.85 22.18 16.87
N ASP A 223 -35.13 23.48 16.88
CA ASP A 223 -35.06 24.34 15.68
C ASP A 223 -33.66 24.35 15.02
N ASP A 224 -32.61 24.15 15.80
CA ASP A 224 -31.20 24.10 15.38
C ASP A 224 -30.65 22.66 15.26
N ALA A 225 -31.52 21.65 15.31
CA ALA A 225 -31.11 20.25 15.20
C ALA A 225 -30.43 19.96 13.87
N THR A 226 -29.21 19.42 13.94
CA THR A 226 -28.47 18.95 12.77
C THR A 226 -28.84 17.51 12.46
N PHE A 227 -29.42 17.29 11.29
CA PHE A 227 -29.76 15.96 10.80
C PHE A 227 -28.56 15.33 10.08
N GLY A 228 -27.87 14.40 10.75
CA GLY A 228 -26.78 13.64 10.17
C GLY A 228 -25.48 14.44 10.09
N VAL A 229 -24.78 14.33 8.96
CA VAL A 229 -23.45 14.93 8.75
C VAL A 229 -23.52 15.91 7.59
N GLY A 230 -23.22 17.18 7.85
CA GLY A 230 -23.23 18.25 6.84
C GLY A 230 -21.82 18.64 6.38
N ARG A 231 -20.81 18.39 7.20
CA ARG A 231 -19.41 18.75 6.94
C ARG A 231 -18.46 17.58 7.24
N ILE A 232 -17.27 17.60 6.66
CA ILE A 232 -16.32 16.50 6.82
C ILE A 232 -15.77 16.39 8.25
N ASP A 233 -15.76 17.48 8.99
CA ASP A 233 -15.34 17.58 10.40
C ASP A 233 -16.43 17.16 11.40
N ASP A 234 -17.67 16.92 10.95
CA ASP A 234 -18.73 16.33 11.80
C ASP A 234 -18.52 14.80 11.99
N PHE A 235 -17.72 14.17 11.13
CA PHE A 235 -17.36 12.75 11.26
C PHE A 235 -16.42 12.51 12.45
N LYS A 236 -16.55 11.34 13.08
CA LYS A 236 -15.62 10.97 14.15
C LYS A 236 -14.25 10.63 13.56
N TRP A 237 -13.19 10.79 14.35
CA TRP A 237 -11.82 10.47 13.95
C TRP A 237 -11.68 9.07 13.32
N LYS A 238 -12.47 8.10 13.82
CA LYS A 238 -12.45 6.72 13.33
C LYS A 238 -13.06 6.58 11.95
N ASP A 239 -14.09 7.37 11.63
CA ASP A 239 -14.72 7.44 10.32
C ASP A 239 -13.76 8.07 9.30
N LEU A 240 -13.05 9.13 9.70
CA LEU A 240 -11.99 9.74 8.89
C LEU A 240 -10.87 8.74 8.59
N LEU A 241 -10.45 7.94 9.59
CA LEU A 241 -9.49 6.86 9.38
C LEU A 241 -10.05 5.78 8.43
N ASP A 242 -11.31 5.38 8.56
CA ASP A 242 -11.96 4.43 7.64
C ASP A 242 -11.93 4.94 6.19
N MET A 243 -12.25 6.22 5.97
CA MET A 243 -12.18 6.87 4.65
C MET A 243 -10.75 6.87 4.09
N ALA A 244 -9.77 7.29 4.90
CA ALA A 244 -8.36 7.33 4.51
C ALA A 244 -7.78 5.96 4.16
N THR A 245 -8.33 4.87 4.71
CA THR A 245 -7.90 3.50 4.43
C THR A 245 -8.47 2.89 3.15
N CYS A 246 -9.38 3.60 2.47
CA CYS A 246 -9.96 3.12 1.23
C CYS A 246 -8.88 2.94 0.13
N THR A 247 -8.66 1.69 -0.28
CA THR A 247 -7.70 1.31 -1.33
C THR A 247 -8.30 1.33 -2.74
N GLU A 248 -9.59 1.68 -2.85
CA GLU A 248 -10.37 1.60 -4.09
C GLU A 248 -10.35 0.20 -4.70
N CYS A 249 -10.27 -0.83 -3.85
CA CYS A 249 -10.21 -2.22 -4.30
C CYS A 249 -11.53 -2.69 -4.94
N GLY A 250 -12.67 -2.01 -4.72
CA GLY A 250 -13.96 -2.38 -5.31
C GLY A 250 -14.61 -3.65 -4.77
N ARG A 251 -14.14 -4.19 -3.64
CA ARG A 251 -14.83 -5.30 -2.95
C ARG A 251 -16.24 -4.86 -2.47
N CYS A 252 -16.34 -3.68 -1.85
CA CYS A 252 -17.63 -3.12 -1.42
C CYS A 252 -18.60 -2.92 -2.60
N GLN A 253 -18.10 -2.44 -3.74
CA GLN A 253 -18.89 -2.28 -4.96
C GLN A 253 -19.39 -3.64 -5.50
N SER A 254 -18.51 -4.65 -5.57
CA SER A 254 -18.86 -5.97 -6.10
C SER A 254 -19.94 -6.72 -5.29
N GLN A 255 -20.08 -6.39 -4.00
CA GLN A 255 -21.05 -7.03 -3.10
C GLN A 255 -22.33 -6.20 -2.94
N CYS A 256 -22.39 -4.99 -3.50
CA CYS A 256 -23.52 -4.10 -3.29
C CYS A 256 -24.72 -4.49 -4.17
N PRO A 257 -25.89 -4.83 -3.59
CA PRO A 257 -27.07 -5.17 -4.39
C PRO A 257 -27.56 -4.01 -5.26
N ALA A 258 -27.50 -2.78 -4.76
CA ALA A 258 -27.90 -1.60 -5.53
C ALA A 258 -27.02 -1.41 -6.77
N TRP A 259 -25.70 -1.54 -6.61
CA TRP A 259 -24.77 -1.43 -7.74
C TRP A 259 -24.98 -2.55 -8.78
N ASN A 260 -25.11 -3.79 -8.30
CA ASN A 260 -25.26 -4.98 -9.14
C ASN A 260 -26.61 -5.06 -9.87
N THR A 261 -27.63 -4.35 -9.39
CA THR A 261 -28.94 -4.21 -10.06
C THR A 261 -29.05 -2.98 -10.96
N GLY A 262 -27.93 -2.30 -11.23
CA GLY A 262 -27.88 -1.15 -12.15
C GLY A 262 -28.29 0.19 -11.54
N LYS A 263 -28.68 0.25 -10.26
CA LYS A 263 -29.04 1.51 -9.58
C LYS A 263 -27.83 2.42 -9.39
N PRO A 264 -27.96 3.76 -9.42
CA PRO A 264 -26.81 4.67 -9.49
C PRO A 264 -25.84 4.61 -8.29
N LEU A 265 -26.27 4.09 -7.14
CA LEU A 265 -25.47 4.07 -5.91
C LEU A 265 -24.28 3.09 -5.99
N SER A 266 -23.06 3.62 -5.86
CA SER A 266 -21.85 2.85 -5.57
C SER A 266 -21.34 3.18 -4.17
N PRO A 267 -21.26 2.21 -3.23
CA PRO A 267 -20.66 2.47 -1.93
C PRO A 267 -19.17 2.78 -2.04
N LYS A 268 -18.49 2.32 -3.09
CA LYS A 268 -17.08 2.65 -3.33
C LYS A 268 -16.92 4.12 -3.67
N LEU A 269 -17.70 4.62 -4.62
CA LEU A 269 -17.59 6.01 -5.06
C LEU A 269 -17.96 6.97 -3.93
N MET A 270 -19.02 6.68 -3.17
CA MET A 270 -19.38 7.47 -1.99
C MET A 270 -18.21 7.59 -0.98
N ILE A 271 -17.54 6.48 -0.64
CA ILE A 271 -16.40 6.52 0.29
C ILE A 271 -15.19 7.23 -0.33
N MET A 272 -14.97 7.08 -1.64
CA MET A 272 -13.91 7.79 -2.33
C MET A 272 -14.16 9.30 -2.34
N ASP A 273 -15.37 9.75 -2.66
CA ASP A 273 -15.74 11.17 -2.69
C ASP A 273 -15.57 11.81 -1.30
N LEU A 274 -15.98 11.11 -0.23
CA LEU A 274 -15.78 11.55 1.16
C LEU A 274 -14.29 11.64 1.53
N ARG A 275 -13.50 10.63 1.16
CA ARG A 275 -12.05 10.61 1.38
C ARG A 275 -11.35 11.75 0.65
N ASP A 276 -11.69 11.95 -0.62
CA ASP A 276 -11.05 12.96 -1.46
C ASP A 276 -11.43 14.36 -0.98
N HIS A 277 -12.68 14.54 -0.51
CA HIS A 277 -13.10 15.77 0.17
C HIS A 277 -12.36 15.99 1.50
N LEU A 278 -12.16 14.95 2.32
CA LEU A 278 -11.35 15.02 3.55
C LEU A 278 -9.94 15.52 3.27
N PHE A 279 -9.25 14.95 2.29
CA PHE A 279 -7.90 15.39 1.94
C PHE A 279 -7.85 16.81 1.36
N SER A 280 -8.86 17.20 0.58
CA SER A 280 -9.01 18.56 0.06
C SER A 280 -9.24 19.60 1.17
N ALA A 281 -10.05 19.25 2.18
CA ALA A 281 -10.37 20.14 3.30
C ALA A 281 -9.27 20.20 4.37
N ALA A 282 -8.44 19.17 4.49
CA ALA A 282 -7.45 19.01 5.57
C ALA A 282 -6.55 20.24 5.80
N PRO A 283 -5.98 20.92 4.77
CA PRO A 283 -5.14 22.11 5.01
C PRO A 283 -5.88 23.24 5.74
N TYR A 284 -7.17 23.45 5.43
CA TYR A 284 -7.99 24.49 6.06
C TYR A 284 -8.37 24.12 7.49
N LEU A 285 -8.68 22.85 7.75
CA LEU A 285 -8.97 22.35 9.10
C LEU A 285 -7.75 22.48 10.01
N LEU A 286 -6.56 22.11 9.51
CA LEU A 286 -5.30 22.24 10.26
C LEU A 286 -4.94 23.71 10.52
N ALA A 287 -5.14 24.59 9.54
CA ALA A 287 -4.90 26.02 9.73
C ALA A 287 -5.85 26.67 10.74
N THR A 288 -7.09 26.18 10.81
CA THR A 288 -8.09 26.65 11.81
C THR A 288 -7.74 26.13 13.20
N ALA A 289 -7.38 24.85 13.32
CA ALA A 289 -6.95 24.25 14.58
C ALA A 289 -5.66 24.89 15.15
N ALA A 290 -4.74 25.32 14.30
CA ALA A 290 -3.49 25.97 14.74
C ALA A 290 -3.69 27.43 15.23
N LYS A 291 -4.86 28.03 14.98
CA LYS A 291 -5.19 29.41 15.37
C LYS A 291 -6.05 29.52 16.64
N GLY A 292 -6.61 28.40 17.09
CA GLY A 292 -7.39 28.30 18.33
C GLY A 292 -6.56 27.73 19.47
#